data_AF-A0A177TPM0-F1
#
_entry.id   AF-A0A177TPM0-F1
#
_cell.length_a   1.000
_cell.length_b   1.000
_cell.length_c   1.000
_cell.angle_alpha   90.00
_cell.angle_beta   90.00
_cell.angle_gamma   90.00
#
_symmetry.space_group_name_H-M   'P 1'
#
loop_
_entity.id
_entity.type
_entity.pdbx_description
1 polymer ?
#
loop_
_entity_poly.entity_id
_entity_poly.type
_entity_poly.pdbx_seq_one_letter_code
_entity_poly.pdbx_strand_id
1 'polypeptide(L)'
;MAPRPVIVGAGCAGCCTVLSLFGVLILAVFGYGFSNNWEAFCGSTKDVEDCPAVGATCYAAALVYAGFVVFCGCQLGVARRYSRIEL
;
A
#
# COMPACT_ATOMS: atom_id res chain seq x y z
N MET A 1 1.19 -33.69 7.52
CA MET A 1 1.72 -32.37 7.14
C MET A 1 0.53 -31.46 6.83
N ALA A 2 -0.06 -30.83 7.84
CA ALA A 2 -1.22 -29.94 7.62
C ALA A 2 -0.75 -28.65 6.92
N PRO A 3 -1.45 -28.16 5.88
CA PRO A 3 -1.08 -26.91 5.24
C PRO A 3 -1.28 -25.79 6.26
N ARG A 4 -0.17 -25.24 6.75
CA ARG A 4 -0.20 -24.00 7.53
C ARG A 4 -0.76 -22.95 6.56
N PRO A 5 -1.89 -22.27 6.85
CA PRO A 5 -2.48 -21.30 5.94
C PRO A 5 -1.59 -20.06 5.72
N VAL A 6 -0.47 -19.99 6.43
CA VAL A 6 0.57 -18.96 6.34
C VAL A 6 1.62 -19.36 5.30
N ILE A 7 1.53 -18.71 4.14
CA ILE A 7 2.46 -18.85 3.00
C ILE A 7 3.78 -18.08 3.27
N VAL A 8 3.73 -17.06 4.13
CA VAL A 8 4.86 -16.21 4.53
C VAL A 8 4.98 -16.21 6.06
N GLY A 9 6.21 -16.21 6.60
CA GLY A 9 6.46 -16.17 8.04
C GLY A 9 5.84 -14.93 8.71
N ALA A 10 5.28 -15.10 9.92
CA ALA A 10 4.50 -14.07 10.62
C ALA A 10 5.24 -12.72 10.79
N GLY A 11 6.58 -12.75 10.94
CA GLY A 11 7.41 -11.54 11.02
C GLY A 11 7.46 -10.74 9.71
N CYS A 12 7.62 -11.41 8.57
CA CYS A 12 7.65 -10.75 7.26
C CYS A 12 6.27 -10.23 6.84
N ALA A 13 5.20 -10.96 7.18
CA ALA A 13 3.82 -10.55 6.89
C ALA A 13 3.45 -9.23 7.62
N GLY A 14 3.85 -9.09 8.88
CA GLY A 14 3.64 -7.86 9.66
C GLY A 14 4.32 -6.64 9.06
N CYS A 15 5.62 -6.74 8.75
CA CYS A 15 6.36 -5.65 8.10
C CYS A 15 5.75 -5.24 6.76
N CYS A 16 5.33 -6.21 5.94
CA CYS A 16 4.69 -5.94 4.66
C CYS A 16 3.34 -5.22 4.81
N THR A 17 2.56 -5.53 5.86
CA THR A 17 1.28 -4.84 6.12
C THR A 17 1.51 -3.38 6.50
N VAL A 18 2.50 -3.12 7.38
CA VAL A 18 2.84 -1.75 7.81
C VAL A 18 3.36 -0.93 6.64
N LEU A 19 4.31 -1.45 5.87
CA LEU A 19 4.85 -0.75 4.69
C LEU A 19 3.76 -0.46 3.66
N SER A 20 2.84 -1.41 3.42
CA SER A 20 1.75 -1.18 2.47
C SER A 20 0.76 -0.13 2.96
N LEU A 21 0.44 -0.08 4.26
CA LEU A 21 -0.41 0.97 4.85
C LEU A 21 0.21 2.37 4.70
N PHE A 22 1.49 2.52 5.01
CA PHE A 22 2.21 3.78 4.81
C PHE A 22 2.29 4.14 3.32
N GLY A 23 2.51 3.16 2.44
CA GLY A 23 2.52 3.34 1.00
C GLY A 23 1.20 3.93 0.48
N VAL A 24 0.05 3.33 0.86
CA VAL A 24 -1.28 3.84 0.47
C VAL A 24 -1.48 5.28 0.96
N LEU A 25 -1.18 5.57 2.24
CA LEU A 25 -1.39 6.91 2.81
C LEU A 25 -0.55 7.97 2.08
N ILE A 26 0.74 7.69 1.86
CA ILE A 26 1.64 8.63 1.20
C ILE A 26 1.19 8.82 -0.26
N LEU A 27 1.01 7.75 -1.02
CA LEU A 27 0.60 7.84 -2.43
C LEU A 27 -0.76 8.50 -2.63
N ALA A 28 -1.71 8.34 -1.71
CA ALA A 28 -3.00 9.03 -1.75
C ALA A 28 -2.85 10.54 -1.56
N VAL A 29 -2.01 10.97 -0.61
CA VAL A 29 -1.74 12.40 -0.39
C VAL A 29 -1.00 13.01 -1.58
N PHE A 30 -0.02 12.29 -2.16
CA PHE A 30 0.68 12.72 -3.37
C PHE A 30 -0.28 12.80 -4.56
N GLY A 31 -1.12 11.79 -4.79
CA GLY A 31 -2.14 11.80 -5.85
C GLY A 31 -3.11 12.99 -5.73
N TYR A 32 -3.53 13.33 -4.50
CA TYR A 32 -4.33 14.52 -4.23
C TYR A 32 -3.55 15.82 -4.51
N GLY A 33 -2.27 15.88 -4.12
CA GLY A 33 -1.40 17.03 -4.38
C GLY A 33 -1.16 17.30 -5.87
N PHE A 34 -0.97 16.25 -6.67
CA PHE A 34 -0.86 16.34 -8.14
C PHE A 34 -2.18 16.73 -8.80
N SER A 35 -3.33 16.22 -8.30
CA SER A 35 -4.65 16.60 -8.83
C SER A 35 -5.01 18.06 -8.59
N ASN A 36 -4.54 18.64 -7.48
CA ASN A 36 -4.77 20.04 -7.13
C ASN A 36 -3.70 21.00 -7.67
N ASN A 37 -2.77 20.52 -8.50
CA ASN A 37 -1.72 21.33 -9.15
C ASN A 37 -0.97 22.24 -8.15
N TRP A 38 -0.56 21.69 -7.00
CA TRP A 38 0.24 22.48 -6.06
C TRP A 38 1.57 22.87 -6.73
N GLU A 39 1.89 24.17 -6.73
CA GLU A 39 3.15 24.73 -7.24
C GLU A 39 4.42 24.03 -6.69
N ALA A 40 4.35 23.41 -5.50
CA ALA A 40 5.44 22.61 -4.94
C ALA A 40 5.74 21.31 -5.74
N PHE A 41 4.78 20.82 -6.54
CA PHE A 41 4.90 19.60 -7.35
C PHE A 41 4.87 19.86 -8.86
N CYS A 42 4.19 20.92 -9.31
CA CYS A 42 4.05 21.29 -10.72
C CYS A 42 4.65 22.66 -11.06
N GLY A 43 5.56 23.18 -10.21
CA GLY A 43 6.05 24.55 -10.30
C GLY A 43 6.97 24.88 -11.47
N SER A 44 7.36 23.90 -12.29
CA SER A 44 8.17 24.13 -13.49
C SER A 44 7.27 24.02 -14.72
N THR A 45 7.30 25.06 -15.56
CA THR A 45 6.48 25.22 -16.79
C THR A 45 6.68 24.12 -17.83
N LYS A 46 7.67 23.24 -17.63
CA LYS A 46 7.97 22.09 -18.50
C LYS A 46 7.30 20.80 -18.03
N ASP A 47 6.86 20.75 -16.77
CA ASP A 47 6.37 19.56 -16.08
C ASP A 47 4.84 19.60 -15.85
N VAL A 48 4.20 20.75 -16.13
CA VAL A 48 2.75 20.98 -15.97
C VAL A 48 1.88 20.07 -16.83
N GLU A 49 2.40 19.61 -17.98
CA GLU A 49 1.67 18.72 -18.89
C GLU A 49 1.64 17.27 -18.37
N ASP A 50 2.67 16.87 -17.62
CA ASP A 50 2.83 15.51 -17.08
C ASP A 50 2.27 15.36 -15.65
N CYS A 51 2.07 16.45 -14.91
CA CYS A 51 1.49 16.44 -13.58
C CYS A 51 0.19 15.62 -13.40
N PRO A 52 -0.83 15.75 -14.27
CA PRO A 52 -2.02 14.90 -14.18
C PRO A 52 -1.73 13.43 -14.48
N ALA A 53 -0.76 13.13 -15.37
CA ALA A 53 -0.34 11.77 -15.66
C ALA A 53 0.37 11.12 -14.45
N VAL A 54 1.25 11.87 -13.78
CA VAL A 54 1.91 11.42 -12.55
C VAL A 54 0.89 11.17 -11.44
N GLY A 55 -0.09 12.06 -11.26
CA GLY A 55 -1.19 11.85 -10.31
C GLY A 55 -1.97 10.55 -10.54
N ALA A 56 -2.26 10.23 -11.81
CA ALA A 56 -2.92 8.98 -12.18
C ALA A 56 -2.06 7.75 -11.84
N THR A 57 -0.74 7.82 -12.08
CA THR A 57 0.18 6.72 -11.70
C THR A 57 0.28 6.52 -10.19
N CYS A 58 0.29 7.61 -9.40
CA CYS A 58 0.27 7.52 -7.93
C CYS A 58 -1.01 6.85 -7.43
N TYR A 59 -2.17 7.17 -8.03
CA TYR A 59 -3.44 6.53 -7.70
C TYR A 59 -3.44 5.03 -8.06
N ALA A 60 -2.89 4.67 -9.23
CA ALA A 60 -2.73 3.27 -9.62
C ALA A 60 -1.82 2.51 -8.65
N ALA A 61 -0.70 3.11 -8.24
CA ALA A 61 0.21 2.54 -7.25
C ALA A 61 -0.47 2.38 -5.87
N ALA A 62 -1.24 3.38 -5.43
CA ALA A 62 -2.00 3.29 -4.18
C ALA A 62 -2.99 2.11 -4.19
N LEU A 63 -3.65 1.84 -5.32
CA LEU A 63 -4.52 0.67 -5.50
C LEU A 63 -3.77 -0.66 -5.33
N VAL A 64 -2.57 -0.76 -5.90
CA VAL A 64 -1.72 -1.97 -5.77
C VAL A 64 -1.32 -2.19 -4.30
N TYR A 65 -0.87 -1.14 -3.61
CA TYR A 65 -0.55 -1.25 -2.18
C TYR A 65 -1.78 -1.59 -1.33
N ALA A 66 -2.97 -1.09 -1.67
CA ALA A 66 -4.21 -1.48 -0.99
C ALA A 66 -4.50 -2.98 -1.15
N GLY A 67 -4.25 -3.55 -2.34
CA GLY A 67 -4.31 -5.00 -2.57
C GLY A 67 -3.36 -5.79 -1.67
N PHE A 68 -2.11 -5.32 -1.51
CA PHE A 68 -1.14 -5.92 -0.61
C PHE A 68 -1.54 -5.81 0.87
N VAL A 69 -2.14 -4.70 1.30
CA VAL A 69 -2.70 -4.56 2.67
C VAL A 69 -3.75 -5.64 2.93
N VAL A 70 -4.69 -5.85 2.00
CA VAL A 70 -5.74 -6.86 2.15
C VAL A 70 -5.13 -8.26 2.20
N PHE A 71 -4.23 -8.59 1.27
CA PHE A 71 -3.64 -9.92 1.18
C PHE A 71 -2.75 -10.25 2.39
N CYS A 72 -1.81 -9.37 2.75
CA CYS A 72 -0.94 -9.56 3.92
C CYS A 72 -1.71 -9.45 5.24
N GLY A 73 -2.73 -8.59 5.31
CA GLY A 73 -3.59 -8.44 6.48
C GLY A 73 -4.44 -9.69 6.74
N CYS A 74 -5.02 -10.29 5.69
CA CYS A 74 -5.73 -11.57 5.80
C CYS A 74 -4.80 -12.70 6.30
N GLN A 75 -3.57 -12.78 5.77
CA GLN A 75 -2.58 -13.78 6.21
C GLN A 75 -2.20 -13.59 7.69
N LEU A 76 -1.95 -12.35 8.12
CA LEU A 76 -1.62 -12.05 9.51
C LEU A 76 -2.81 -12.32 10.44
N GLY A 77 -4.03 -11.99 10.01
CA GLY A 77 -5.27 -12.25 10.75
C GLY A 77 -5.50 -13.74 10.98
N VAL A 78 -5.33 -14.56 9.95
CA VAL A 78 -5.43 -16.02 10.05
C VAL A 78 -4.32 -16.59 10.94
N ALA A 79 -3.07 -16.09 10.79
CA ALA A 79 -1.95 -16.49 11.63
C ALA A 79 -2.22 -16.23 13.13
N ARG A 80 -2.73 -15.05 13.47
CA ARG A 80 -3.10 -14.70 14.86
C ARG A 80 -4.24 -15.56 15.39
N ARG A 81 -5.22 -15.92 14.54
CA ARG A 81 -6.34 -16.79 14.94
C ARG A 81 -5.88 -18.21 15.21
N TYR A 82 -5.02 -18.78 14.37
CA TYR A 82 -4.48 -20.13 14.55
C TYR A 82 -3.61 -20.23 15.81
N SER A 83 -2.75 -19.24 16.05
CA SER A 83 -1.95 -19.16 17.30
C SER A 83 -2.80 -19.06 18.57
N ARG A 84 -4.06 -18.64 18.46
CA ARG A 84 -5.01 -18.55 19.58
C ARG A 84 -5.80 -19.85 19.80
N ILE A 85 -5.73 -20.80 18.86
CA ILE A 85 -6.43 -22.10 18.94
C ILE A 85 -5.46 -23.21 19.41
N GLU A 86 -4.14 -23.03 19.25
CA GLU A 86 -3.10 -23.92 19.80
C GLU A 86 -2.69 -23.62 21.26
N LEU A 87 -3.44 -22.77 21.98
CA LEU A 87 -3.28 -22.44 23.41
C LEU A 87 -4.49 -22.97 24.19
#